data_AF-A0A7X9IIU4-F1
#
_entry.id   AF-A0A7X9IIU4-F1
#
_cell.length_a   1.000
_cell.length_b   1.000
_cell.length_c   1.000
_cell.angle_alpha   90.00
_cell.angle_beta   90.00
_cell.angle_gamma   90.00
#
_symmetry.space_group_name_H-M   'P 1'
#
loop_
_entity.id
_entity.type
_entity.pdbx_description
1 polymer ?
#
loop_
_entity_poly.entity_id
_entity_poly.type
_entity_poly.pdbx_seq_one_letter_code
_entity_poly.pdbx_strand_id
1 'polypeptide(L)'
;MYRLLVAIVLTILCNFNAIAESVSFNIKKLSEMGSSSVNPSVSDDGCFVAFETGPDVKLYDCNTGTVTTIAQGSQPAVSGNGEYVVFCSNVALVAADTNSNVDVYRYKRRDGSFALVSIGFDGVSGDSTSFSPTISSTGRYVAYESWASNITPGDTNNSGDIFLRDMEQPVIKNVMISVSDAEVQGYFASRNPSISATGERVAFHSLASNLVSDDNNGVADVFVRDWVNGRTYRASESASGAEANGASGTPAISG
;
A
#
# COMPACT_ATOMS: atom_id res chain seq x y z
N MET A 1 -4.07 -3.73 -54.52
CA MET A 1 -3.37 -4.16 -53.28
C MET A 1 -2.58 -3.04 -52.56
N TYR A 2 -2.57 -1.79 -53.04
CA TYR A 2 -1.83 -0.66 -52.41
C TYR A 2 -2.69 0.33 -51.60
N ARG A 3 -4.03 0.18 -51.58
CA ARG A 3 -4.92 1.06 -50.78
C ARG A 3 -5.24 0.53 -49.38
N LEU A 4 -4.89 -0.72 -49.08
CA LEU A 4 -5.12 -1.32 -47.74
C LEU A 4 -3.90 -1.16 -46.80
N LEU A 5 -2.69 -0.99 -47.36
CA LEU A 5 -1.46 -0.78 -46.58
C LEU A 5 -1.30 0.67 -46.06
N VAL A 6 -1.87 1.66 -46.75
CA VAL A 6 -1.79 3.08 -46.34
C VAL A 6 -2.75 3.40 -45.19
N ALA A 7 -3.89 2.71 -45.10
CA ALA A 7 -4.83 2.88 -43.99
C ALA A 7 -4.30 2.29 -42.68
N ILE A 8 -3.64 1.13 -42.73
CA ILE A 8 -3.07 0.49 -41.53
C ILE A 8 -1.87 1.28 -41.00
N VAL A 9 -1.04 1.87 -41.87
CA VAL A 9 0.10 2.71 -41.46
C VAL A 9 -0.36 4.09 -40.95
N LEU A 10 -1.44 4.69 -41.49
CA LEU A 10 -2.01 5.93 -40.93
C LEU A 10 -2.69 5.72 -39.57
N THR A 11 -3.35 4.58 -39.33
CA THR A 11 -3.96 4.30 -38.01
C THR A 11 -2.89 4.04 -36.93
N ILE A 12 -1.75 3.45 -37.30
CA ILE A 12 -0.62 3.26 -36.37
C ILE A 12 0.09 4.59 -36.05
N LEU A 13 0.24 5.50 -37.03
CA LEU A 13 0.85 6.82 -36.82
C LEU A 13 -0.08 7.80 -36.06
N CYS A 14 -1.40 7.73 -36.25
CA CYS A 14 -2.35 8.50 -35.43
C CYS A 14 -2.35 8.05 -33.96
N ASN A 15 -2.18 6.75 -33.68
CA ASN A 15 -2.09 6.26 -32.32
C ASN A 15 -0.80 6.73 -31.61
N PHE A 16 0.34 6.80 -32.30
CA PHE A 16 1.56 7.35 -31.69
C PHE A 16 1.47 8.85 -31.40
N ASN A 17 0.81 9.64 -32.25
CA ASN A 17 0.57 11.05 -31.97
C ASN A 17 -0.49 11.25 -30.88
N ALA A 18 -1.54 10.43 -30.82
CA ALA A 18 -2.52 10.50 -29.73
C ALA A 18 -1.92 10.06 -28.38
N ILE A 19 -1.00 9.09 -28.38
CA ILE A 19 -0.24 8.68 -27.19
C ILE A 19 0.79 9.76 -26.82
N ALA A 20 1.49 10.37 -27.77
CA ALA A 20 2.43 11.45 -27.49
C ALA A 20 1.73 12.74 -27.03
N GLU A 21 0.58 13.06 -27.59
CA GLU A 21 -0.29 14.15 -27.15
C GLU A 21 -0.95 13.83 -25.80
N SER A 22 -1.42 12.60 -25.54
CA SER A 22 -1.97 12.23 -24.23
C SER A 22 -0.91 12.19 -23.15
N VAL A 23 0.31 11.72 -23.44
CA VAL A 23 1.46 11.76 -22.53
C VAL A 23 1.89 13.22 -22.28
N SER A 24 1.99 14.05 -23.32
CA SER A 24 2.34 15.48 -23.17
C SER A 24 1.23 16.30 -22.49
N PHE A 25 -0.04 15.94 -22.71
CA PHE A 25 -1.20 16.58 -22.07
C PHE A 25 -1.34 16.16 -20.60
N ASN A 26 -1.10 14.88 -20.28
CA ASN A 26 -1.09 14.39 -18.90
C ASN A 26 0.09 14.94 -18.10
N ILE A 27 1.29 15.06 -18.69
CA ILE A 27 2.45 15.69 -18.02
C ILE A 27 2.19 17.18 -17.74
N LYS A 28 1.53 17.92 -18.65
CA LYS A 28 1.15 19.33 -18.42
C LYS A 28 0.10 19.48 -17.32
N LYS A 29 -0.94 18.63 -17.31
CA LYS A 29 -2.01 18.72 -16.30
C LYS A 29 -1.50 18.37 -14.89
N LEU A 30 -0.60 17.37 -14.78
CA LEU A 30 0.09 17.06 -13.51
C LEU A 30 0.95 18.24 -13.02
N SER A 31 1.60 18.99 -13.93
CA SER A 31 2.35 20.20 -13.57
C SER A 31 1.46 21.39 -13.18
N GLU A 32 0.18 21.39 -13.57
CA GLU A 32 -0.82 22.42 -13.25
C GLU A 32 -1.61 22.12 -11.97
N MET A 33 -1.46 20.92 -11.38
CA MET A 33 -2.13 20.49 -10.14
C MET A 33 -1.58 21.13 -8.84
N GLY A 34 -0.83 22.22 -8.98
CA GLY A 34 -0.28 23.01 -7.89
C GLY A 34 1.06 22.48 -7.38
N SER A 35 1.90 23.38 -6.91
CA SER A 35 3.26 23.12 -6.43
C SER A 35 3.34 22.36 -5.09
N SER A 36 2.27 21.69 -4.66
CA SER A 36 2.22 20.94 -3.39
C SER A 36 1.65 19.52 -3.52
N SER A 37 1.58 18.97 -4.73
CA SER A 37 1.20 17.56 -4.91
C SER A 37 2.35 16.62 -4.54
N VAL A 38 2.10 15.66 -3.65
CA VAL A 38 3.10 14.70 -3.15
C VAL A 38 2.53 13.28 -3.05
N ASN A 39 3.41 12.29 -2.90
CA ASN A 39 3.10 10.86 -2.74
C ASN A 39 2.15 10.29 -3.81
N PRO A 40 2.48 10.39 -5.11
CA PRO A 40 1.66 9.80 -6.14
C PRO A 40 1.71 8.26 -6.11
N SER A 41 0.57 7.63 -6.35
CA SER A 41 0.42 6.20 -6.58
C SER A 41 -0.41 5.98 -7.84
N VAL A 42 -0.04 5.01 -8.67
CA VAL A 42 -0.60 4.82 -10.01
C VAL A 42 -1.12 3.38 -10.17
N SER A 43 -2.28 3.22 -10.81
CA SER A 43 -2.86 1.90 -11.13
C SER A 43 -2.04 1.17 -12.21
N ASP A 44 -2.22 -0.14 -12.35
CA ASP A 44 -1.41 -0.97 -13.26
C ASP A 44 -1.59 -0.57 -14.73
N ASP A 45 -2.77 -0.05 -15.08
CA ASP A 45 -3.10 0.47 -16.42
C ASP A 45 -2.70 1.94 -16.64
N GLY A 46 -2.18 2.62 -15.60
CA GLY A 46 -1.86 4.05 -15.66
C GLY A 46 -3.08 4.97 -15.73
N CYS A 47 -4.30 4.43 -15.59
CA CYS A 47 -5.53 5.19 -15.73
C CYS A 47 -5.89 6.03 -14.51
N PHE A 48 -5.40 5.65 -13.34
CA PHE A 48 -5.75 6.28 -12.08
C PHE A 48 -4.49 6.67 -11.31
N VAL A 49 -4.46 7.92 -10.84
CA VAL A 49 -3.37 8.45 -10.02
C VAL A 49 -3.96 8.97 -8.72
N ALA A 50 -3.66 8.33 -7.60
CA ALA A 50 -3.95 8.85 -6.28
C ALA A 50 -2.78 9.73 -5.80
N PHE A 51 -3.05 10.86 -5.18
CA PHE A 51 -2.04 11.82 -4.76
C PHE A 51 -2.58 12.73 -3.64
N GLU A 52 -1.69 13.41 -2.95
CA GLU A 52 -2.04 14.38 -1.91
C GLU A 52 -2.01 15.79 -2.47
N THR A 53 -2.91 16.68 -2.03
CA THR A 53 -2.81 18.12 -2.30
C THR A 53 -3.41 18.90 -1.16
N GLY A 54 -2.58 19.63 -0.41
CA GLY A 54 -3.01 20.26 0.83
C GLY A 54 -3.31 19.19 1.88
N PRO A 55 -4.44 19.26 2.60
CA PRO A 55 -4.82 18.21 3.55
C PRO A 55 -5.53 17.01 2.90
N ASP A 56 -5.76 17.06 1.58
CA ASP A 56 -6.67 16.13 0.91
C ASP A 56 -5.94 15.04 0.13
N VAL A 57 -6.46 13.82 0.22
CA VAL A 57 -6.23 12.75 -0.75
C VAL A 57 -7.16 12.95 -1.93
N LYS A 58 -6.61 12.87 -3.14
CA LYS A 58 -7.32 13.04 -4.40
C LYS A 58 -7.01 11.91 -5.37
N LEU A 59 -7.92 11.70 -6.31
CA LEU A 59 -7.80 10.72 -7.39
C LEU A 59 -7.99 11.40 -8.74
N TYR A 60 -7.00 11.29 -9.60
CA TYR A 60 -7.07 11.72 -11.00
C TYR A 60 -7.41 10.53 -11.88
N ASP A 61 -8.46 10.68 -12.68
CA ASP A 61 -8.85 9.75 -13.74
C ASP A 61 -8.29 10.27 -15.07
N CYS A 62 -7.31 9.57 -15.64
CA CYS A 62 -6.66 10.01 -16.88
C CYS A 62 -7.52 9.74 -18.12
N ASN A 63 -8.56 8.89 -18.02
CA ASN A 63 -9.48 8.65 -19.13
C ASN A 63 -10.43 9.82 -19.32
N THR A 64 -10.90 10.43 -18.22
CA THR A 64 -11.84 11.55 -18.26
C THR A 64 -11.18 12.91 -18.00
N GLY A 65 -9.95 12.90 -17.47
CA GLY A 65 -9.26 14.08 -17.00
C GLY A 65 -9.86 14.68 -15.72
N THR A 66 -10.68 13.93 -14.98
CA THR A 66 -11.37 14.41 -13.77
C THR A 66 -10.50 14.21 -12.53
N VAL A 67 -10.56 15.16 -11.59
CA VAL A 67 -9.97 15.03 -10.26
C VAL A 67 -11.10 14.94 -9.24
N THR A 68 -11.10 13.89 -8.42
CA THR A 68 -12.03 13.69 -7.31
C THR A 68 -11.29 13.87 -6.00
N THR A 69 -11.78 14.74 -5.12
CA THR A 69 -11.33 14.76 -3.71
C THR A 69 -11.97 13.60 -2.97
N ILE A 70 -11.15 12.74 -2.34
CA ILE A 70 -11.60 11.57 -1.59
C ILE A 70 -11.95 11.98 -0.16
N ALA A 71 -10.97 12.46 0.59
CA ALA A 71 -11.10 12.84 1.99
C ALA A 71 -9.85 13.61 2.45
N GLN A 72 -9.91 14.20 3.65
CA GLN A 72 -8.69 14.64 4.33
C GLN A 72 -7.86 13.43 4.75
N GLY A 73 -6.56 13.45 4.45
CA GLY A 73 -5.68 12.32 4.71
C GLY A 73 -4.32 12.42 4.01
N SER A 74 -3.57 11.34 4.09
CA SER A 74 -2.23 11.23 3.50
C SER A 74 -1.86 9.79 3.13
N GLN A 75 -0.70 9.61 2.51
CA GLN A 75 -0.09 8.34 2.09
C GLN A 75 -1.03 7.47 1.23
N PRO A 76 -1.58 8.00 0.12
CA PRO A 76 -2.50 7.24 -0.70
C PRO A 76 -1.77 6.17 -1.52
N ALA A 77 -2.40 4.99 -1.64
CA ALA A 77 -2.03 3.96 -2.60
C ALA A 77 -3.27 3.49 -3.37
N VAL A 78 -3.20 3.48 -4.71
CA VAL A 78 -4.29 2.98 -5.57
C VAL A 78 -4.06 1.51 -5.90
N SER A 79 -5.14 0.73 -5.95
CA SER A 79 -5.07 -0.67 -6.39
C SER A 79 -4.75 -0.75 -7.89
N GLY A 80 -4.12 -1.83 -8.31
CA GLY A 80 -3.74 -2.08 -9.70
C GLY A 80 -4.91 -2.00 -10.68
N ASN A 81 -6.09 -2.47 -10.27
CA ASN A 81 -7.33 -2.35 -11.05
C ASN A 81 -8.02 -0.97 -10.99
N GLY A 82 -7.46 0.01 -10.28
CA GLY A 82 -7.99 1.37 -10.15
C GLY A 82 -9.29 1.52 -9.36
N GLU A 83 -9.82 0.44 -8.78
CA GLU A 83 -11.11 0.44 -8.09
C GLU A 83 -11.02 0.99 -6.66
N TYR A 84 -9.87 0.86 -6.01
CA TYR A 84 -9.69 1.16 -4.60
C TYR A 84 -8.52 2.11 -4.37
N VAL A 85 -8.66 2.97 -3.36
CA VAL A 85 -7.57 3.79 -2.83
C VAL A 85 -7.49 3.54 -1.33
N VAL A 86 -6.32 3.19 -0.81
CA VAL A 86 -6.05 3.16 0.63
C VAL A 86 -5.27 4.39 1.04
N PHE A 87 -5.50 4.90 2.25
CA PHE A 87 -4.88 6.11 2.75
C PHE A 87 -5.02 6.21 4.27
N CYS A 88 -4.24 7.10 4.88
CA CYS A 88 -4.30 7.45 6.29
C CYS A 88 -5.25 8.63 6.51
N SER A 89 -6.06 8.60 7.56
CA SER A 89 -6.85 9.76 7.99
C SER A 89 -7.04 9.77 9.51
N ASN A 90 -7.04 10.95 10.11
CA ASN A 90 -7.47 11.16 11.51
C ASN A 90 -8.93 11.61 11.61
N VAL A 91 -9.68 11.55 10.51
CA VAL A 91 -11.10 11.84 10.45
C VAL A 91 -11.86 10.52 10.46
N ALA A 92 -12.89 10.42 11.30
CA ALA A 92 -13.80 9.28 11.30
C ALA A 92 -14.65 9.24 10.02
N LEU A 93 -14.26 8.41 9.04
CA LEU A 93 -14.96 8.28 7.75
C LEU A 93 -16.02 7.18 7.75
N VAL A 94 -16.07 6.34 8.80
CA VAL A 94 -17.11 5.34 9.02
C VAL A 94 -17.50 5.32 10.50
N ALA A 95 -18.72 4.87 10.81
CA ALA A 95 -19.23 4.86 12.19
C ALA A 95 -18.47 3.92 13.15
N ALA A 96 -17.73 2.95 12.63
CA ALA A 96 -16.89 2.07 13.42
C ALA A 96 -15.57 2.73 13.85
N ASP A 97 -15.19 3.86 13.25
CA ASP A 97 -14.14 4.71 13.79
C ASP A 97 -14.73 5.62 14.88
N THR A 98 -14.27 5.38 16.09
CA THR A 98 -14.73 6.02 17.33
C THR A 98 -13.59 6.66 18.10
N ASN A 99 -12.36 6.59 17.57
CA ASN A 99 -11.18 7.15 18.20
C ASN A 99 -10.88 8.55 17.58
N SER A 100 -9.70 9.09 17.85
CA SER A 100 -9.19 10.30 17.16
C SER A 100 -7.75 10.12 16.68
N ASN A 101 -7.34 8.85 16.53
CA ASN A 101 -6.04 8.46 16.04
C ASN A 101 -6.01 8.54 14.51
N VAL A 102 -4.81 8.47 13.94
CA VAL A 102 -4.68 8.23 12.50
C VAL A 102 -5.00 6.76 12.25
N ASP A 103 -5.93 6.51 11.35
CA ASP A 103 -6.38 5.19 10.93
C ASP A 103 -6.21 4.99 9.43
N VAL A 104 -6.18 3.73 9.00
CA VAL A 104 -6.10 3.35 7.59
C VAL A 104 -7.48 3.05 7.06
N TYR A 105 -7.80 3.70 5.95
CA TYR A 105 -9.07 3.56 5.25
C TYR A 105 -8.88 3.02 3.85
N ARG A 106 -9.88 2.29 3.34
CA ARG A 106 -10.04 1.95 1.93
C ARG A 106 -11.27 2.67 1.37
N TYR A 107 -11.04 3.51 0.38
CA TYR A 107 -12.07 4.13 -0.46
C TYR A 107 -12.34 3.27 -1.68
N LYS A 108 -13.62 3.07 -2.03
CA LYS A 108 -14.05 2.39 -3.24
C LYS A 108 -14.56 3.40 -4.26
N ARG A 109 -13.86 3.52 -5.38
CA ARG A 109 -14.08 4.54 -6.41
C ARG A 109 -15.51 4.51 -6.98
N ARG A 110 -16.07 3.32 -7.23
CA ARG A 110 -17.34 3.18 -7.97
C ARG A 110 -18.56 3.74 -7.25
N ASP A 111 -18.60 3.61 -5.92
CA ASP A 111 -19.76 4.01 -5.11
C ASP A 111 -19.41 5.03 -4.02
N GLY A 112 -18.13 5.40 -3.89
CA GLY A 112 -17.66 6.39 -2.94
C GLY A 112 -17.63 5.90 -1.48
N SER A 113 -17.78 4.59 -1.25
CA SER A 113 -17.82 4.04 0.10
C SER A 113 -16.43 3.95 0.75
N PHE A 114 -16.41 4.04 2.08
CA PHE A 114 -15.22 3.86 2.90
C PHE A 114 -15.34 2.57 3.73
N ALA A 115 -14.19 1.96 4.02
CA ALA A 115 -14.05 0.89 5.00
C ALA A 115 -12.84 1.19 5.89
N LEU A 116 -13.00 1.00 7.21
CA LEU A 116 -11.90 1.07 8.17
C LEU A 116 -11.07 -0.22 8.06
N VAL A 117 -9.83 -0.09 7.59
CA VAL A 117 -8.90 -1.20 7.39
C VAL A 117 -8.26 -1.58 8.73
N SER A 118 -7.80 -0.59 9.50
CA SER A 118 -7.17 -0.74 10.83
C SER A 118 -8.16 -1.00 11.96
N ILE A 119 -9.32 -1.59 11.67
CA ILE A 119 -10.30 -1.97 12.69
C ILE A 119 -9.74 -3.12 13.54
N GLY A 120 -9.87 -3.01 14.85
CA GLY A 120 -9.47 -4.04 15.81
C GLY A 120 -10.24 -5.34 15.64
N PHE A 121 -9.68 -6.44 16.14
CA PHE A 121 -10.26 -7.78 15.99
C PHE A 121 -11.64 -7.94 16.64
N ASP A 122 -11.97 -7.05 17.58
CA ASP A 122 -13.22 -6.98 18.32
C ASP A 122 -14.29 -6.08 17.66
N GLY A 123 -13.96 -5.46 16.51
CA GLY A 123 -14.85 -4.54 15.81
C GLY A 123 -14.82 -3.11 16.32
N VAL A 124 -13.93 -2.79 17.26
CA VAL A 124 -13.66 -1.42 17.71
C VAL A 124 -12.48 -0.86 16.93
N SER A 125 -12.37 0.46 16.85
CA SER A 125 -11.22 1.14 16.24
C SER A 125 -9.91 0.75 16.93
N GLY A 126 -8.78 0.84 16.22
CA GLY A 126 -7.46 0.64 16.81
C GLY A 126 -7.24 1.57 18.01
N ASP A 127 -6.59 1.08 19.07
CA ASP A 127 -6.30 1.85 20.28
C ASP A 127 -5.10 2.82 20.13
N SER A 128 -4.43 2.79 18.98
CA SER A 128 -3.30 3.65 18.61
C SER A 128 -3.26 3.92 17.10
N THR A 129 -2.24 4.62 16.63
CA THR A 129 -2.14 5.08 15.23
C THR A 129 -1.71 3.98 14.25
N SER A 130 -2.24 4.06 13.03
CA SER A 130 -1.93 3.19 11.89
C SER A 130 -1.57 4.01 10.66
N PHE A 131 -0.59 3.55 9.87
CA PHE A 131 -0.05 4.31 8.74
C PHE A 131 0.68 3.46 7.69
N SER A 132 1.23 4.12 6.66
CA SER A 132 1.93 3.50 5.52
C SER A 132 1.16 2.36 4.83
N PRO A 133 -0.09 2.57 4.40
CA PRO A 133 -0.88 1.52 3.78
C PRO A 133 -0.40 1.20 2.36
N THR A 134 -0.45 -0.07 2.00
CA THR A 134 -0.22 -0.56 0.65
C THR A 134 -1.29 -1.57 0.27
N ILE A 135 -1.61 -1.69 -1.02
CA ILE A 135 -2.77 -2.44 -1.50
C ILE A 135 -2.39 -3.33 -2.69
N SER A 136 -2.90 -4.57 -2.67
CA SER A 136 -2.76 -5.54 -3.78
C SER A 136 -3.47 -5.07 -5.06
N SER A 137 -3.12 -5.65 -6.22
CA SER A 137 -3.61 -5.21 -7.54
C SER A 137 -5.15 -5.28 -7.64
N THR A 138 -5.77 -6.32 -7.06
CA THR A 138 -7.25 -6.45 -7.04
C THR A 138 -7.92 -5.57 -5.97
N GLY A 139 -7.15 -5.06 -5.02
CA GLY A 139 -7.64 -4.30 -3.87
C GLY A 139 -8.21 -5.13 -2.72
N ARG A 140 -8.03 -6.45 -2.76
CA ARG A 140 -8.50 -7.39 -1.73
C ARG A 140 -7.66 -7.31 -0.45
N TYR A 141 -6.34 -7.37 -0.58
CA TYR A 141 -5.43 -7.36 0.55
C TYR A 141 -4.82 -5.98 0.73
N VAL A 142 -4.80 -5.50 1.97
CA VAL A 142 -4.18 -4.23 2.39
C VAL A 142 -3.19 -4.52 3.51
N ALA A 143 -1.93 -4.14 3.32
CA ALA A 143 -0.91 -4.21 4.36
C ALA A 143 -0.64 -2.81 4.92
N TYR A 144 -0.42 -2.70 6.23
CA TYR A 144 -0.22 -1.42 6.91
C TYR A 144 0.61 -1.60 8.19
N GLU A 145 1.22 -0.52 8.65
CA GLU A 145 1.88 -0.44 9.95
C GLU A 145 0.85 0.02 10.99
N SER A 146 0.88 -0.56 12.20
CA SER A 146 0.06 -0.09 13.32
C SER A 146 0.80 -0.22 14.65
N TRP A 147 0.58 0.75 15.54
CA TRP A 147 1.02 0.73 16.94
C TRP A 147 -0.08 0.28 17.89
N ALA A 148 -1.21 -0.16 17.35
CA ALA A 148 -2.38 -0.52 18.12
C ALA A 148 -2.30 -1.98 18.58
N SER A 149 -2.48 -2.20 19.89
CA SER A 149 -2.36 -3.53 20.50
C SER A 149 -3.59 -4.41 20.28
N ASN A 150 -4.68 -3.81 19.80
CA ASN A 150 -5.97 -4.49 19.59
C ASN A 150 -6.26 -4.81 18.11
N ILE A 151 -5.28 -4.73 17.19
CA ILE A 151 -5.47 -5.11 15.78
C ILE A 151 -5.65 -6.62 15.63
N THR A 152 -4.83 -7.41 16.33
CA THR A 152 -4.93 -8.87 16.42
C THR A 152 -4.78 -9.33 17.86
N PRO A 153 -5.37 -10.48 18.25
CA PRO A 153 -5.09 -11.07 19.55
C PRO A 153 -3.60 -11.42 19.69
N GLY A 154 -3.03 -11.18 20.87
CA GLY A 154 -1.66 -11.61 21.20
C GLY A 154 -0.55 -10.62 20.83
N ASP A 155 -0.88 -9.43 20.35
CA ASP A 155 0.07 -8.32 20.24
C ASP A 155 0.44 -7.80 21.65
N THR A 156 1.71 -7.93 22.03
CA THR A 156 2.18 -7.68 23.40
C THR A 156 3.53 -6.97 23.52
N ASN A 157 4.15 -6.60 22.40
CA ASN A 157 5.51 -6.03 22.38
C ASN A 157 5.55 -4.49 22.56
N ASN A 158 4.38 -3.84 22.64
CA ASN A 158 4.23 -2.37 22.70
C ASN A 158 5.00 -1.61 21.60
N SER A 159 5.12 -2.20 20.41
CA SER A 159 5.84 -1.65 19.27
C SER A 159 4.95 -1.58 18.03
N GLY A 160 5.40 -0.86 17.00
CA GLY A 160 4.72 -0.84 15.71
C GLY A 160 4.92 -2.17 14.99
N ASP A 161 3.84 -2.78 14.49
CA ASP A 161 3.84 -4.04 13.78
C ASP A 161 3.21 -3.91 12.39
N ILE A 162 3.50 -4.86 11.51
CA ILE A 162 2.90 -4.93 10.18
C ILE A 162 1.70 -5.85 10.23
N PHE A 163 0.58 -5.38 9.73
CA PHE A 163 -0.65 -6.14 9.63
C PHE A 163 -1.11 -6.23 8.18
N LEU A 164 -1.88 -7.28 7.88
CA LEU A 164 -2.56 -7.46 6.61
C LEU A 164 -4.04 -7.73 6.87
N ARG A 165 -4.90 -7.02 6.13
CA ARG A 165 -6.34 -7.21 6.14
C ARG A 165 -6.83 -7.77 4.82
N ASP A 166 -7.56 -8.89 4.88
CA ASP A 166 -8.40 -9.38 3.79
C ASP A 166 -9.76 -8.65 3.80
N MET A 167 -9.98 -7.82 2.79
CA MET A 167 -11.14 -6.93 2.68
C MET A 167 -12.36 -7.59 2.02
N GLU A 168 -12.28 -8.88 1.66
CA GLU A 168 -13.41 -9.66 1.14
C GLU A 168 -14.06 -10.57 2.19
N GLN A 169 -13.43 -10.73 3.36
CA GLN A 169 -14.03 -11.54 4.43
C GLN A 169 -15.10 -10.77 5.19
N PRO A 170 -16.26 -11.39 5.47
CA PRO A 170 -17.32 -10.76 6.26
C PRO A 170 -16.94 -10.64 7.75
N VAL A 171 -15.99 -11.46 8.20
CA VAL A 171 -15.41 -11.40 9.55
C VAL A 171 -14.13 -10.56 9.49
N ILE A 172 -13.91 -9.76 10.53
CA ILE A 172 -12.66 -9.03 10.71
C ILE A 172 -11.50 -10.02 10.78
N LYS A 173 -10.63 -9.97 9.76
CA LYS A 173 -9.45 -10.84 9.66
C LYS A 173 -8.22 -10.00 9.35
N ASN A 174 -7.70 -9.35 10.38
CA ASN A 174 -6.33 -8.86 10.36
C ASN A 174 -5.40 -10.01 10.76
N VAL A 175 -4.23 -10.05 10.13
CA VAL A 175 -3.16 -10.99 10.45
C VAL A 175 -1.89 -10.19 10.67
N MET A 176 -1.14 -10.50 11.73
CA MET A 176 0.18 -9.93 11.96
C MET A 176 1.18 -10.57 10.99
N ILE A 177 1.89 -9.73 10.25
CA ILE A 177 2.85 -10.10 9.21
C ILE A 177 4.27 -10.11 9.75
N SER A 178 4.59 -9.22 10.70
CA SER A 178 5.90 -9.11 11.36
C SER A 178 6.13 -10.21 12.41
N VAL A 179 6.04 -11.45 11.95
CA VAL A 179 6.22 -12.68 12.74
C VAL A 179 7.27 -13.59 12.13
N SER A 180 7.85 -14.47 12.93
CA SER A 180 8.72 -15.54 12.46
C SER A 180 7.94 -16.70 11.81
N ASP A 181 8.65 -17.69 11.25
CA ASP A 181 8.07 -18.95 10.75
C ASP A 181 7.24 -19.70 11.80
N ALA A 182 7.56 -19.51 13.08
CA ALA A 182 6.83 -20.10 14.20
C ALA A 182 5.66 -19.24 14.68
N GLU A 183 5.26 -18.20 13.92
CA GLU A 183 4.20 -17.25 14.27
C GLU A 183 4.49 -16.49 15.58
N VAL A 184 5.78 -16.24 15.87
CA VAL A 184 6.20 -15.48 17.05
C VAL A 184 6.41 -14.03 16.66
N GLN A 185 5.77 -13.10 17.39
CA GLN A 185 5.90 -11.65 17.23
C GLN A 185 7.35 -11.18 17.34
N GLY A 186 7.72 -10.19 16.53
CA GLY A 186 9.01 -9.50 16.64
C GLY A 186 9.16 -8.73 17.96
N TYR A 187 10.37 -8.69 18.51
CA TYR A 187 10.65 -7.98 19.77
C TYR A 187 10.63 -6.46 19.65
N PHE A 188 10.84 -5.93 18.44
CA PHE A 188 10.95 -4.50 18.19
C PHE A 188 10.14 -4.10 16.94
N ALA A 189 10.05 -2.79 16.71
CA ALA A 189 9.19 -2.23 15.67
C ALA A 189 9.54 -2.71 14.26
N SER A 190 8.49 -2.97 13.49
CA SER A 190 8.49 -3.23 12.05
C SER A 190 7.73 -2.12 11.33
N ARG A 191 8.22 -1.66 10.18
CA ARG A 191 7.71 -0.46 9.50
C ARG A 191 7.74 -0.54 7.99
N ASN A 192 7.03 0.39 7.36
CA ASN A 192 6.98 0.62 5.91
C ASN A 192 6.77 -0.65 5.09
N PRO A 193 5.58 -1.27 5.18
CA PRO A 193 5.29 -2.46 4.41
C PRO A 193 5.14 -2.15 2.92
N SER A 194 5.39 -3.15 2.08
CA SER A 194 5.11 -3.18 0.65
C SER A 194 4.52 -4.54 0.29
N ILE A 195 3.33 -4.53 -0.32
CA ILE A 195 2.60 -5.74 -0.67
C ILE A 195 2.76 -6.09 -2.15
N SER A 196 2.92 -7.37 -2.44
CA SER A 196 2.93 -7.91 -3.81
C SER A 196 1.57 -7.74 -4.51
N ALA A 197 1.57 -7.77 -5.85
CA ALA A 197 0.35 -7.59 -6.64
C ALA A 197 -0.74 -8.64 -6.32
N THR A 198 -0.37 -9.89 -6.06
CA THR A 198 -1.29 -10.96 -5.66
C THR A 198 -1.71 -10.86 -4.18
N GLY A 199 -0.95 -10.11 -3.38
CA GLY A 199 -1.14 -9.97 -1.94
C GLY A 199 -0.56 -11.10 -1.10
N GLU A 200 0.13 -12.08 -1.69
CA GLU A 200 0.62 -13.28 -1.01
C GLU A 200 1.94 -13.04 -0.25
N ARG A 201 2.66 -11.98 -0.62
CA ARG A 201 3.93 -11.56 -0.01
C ARG A 201 3.89 -10.11 0.43
N VAL A 202 4.46 -9.85 1.59
CA VAL A 202 4.66 -8.50 2.15
C VAL A 202 6.12 -8.34 2.55
N ALA A 203 6.78 -7.35 1.95
CA ALA A 203 8.10 -6.90 2.35
C ALA A 203 7.97 -5.78 3.40
N PHE A 204 8.86 -5.74 4.39
CA PHE A 204 8.88 -4.70 5.43
C PHE A 204 10.29 -4.60 6.00
N HIS A 205 10.62 -3.50 6.67
CA HIS A 205 11.86 -3.48 7.46
C HIS A 205 11.55 -3.64 8.94
N SER A 206 12.48 -4.22 9.70
CA SER A 206 12.28 -4.49 11.12
C SER A 206 13.57 -4.34 11.91
N LEU A 207 13.43 -3.87 13.15
CA LEU A 207 14.49 -3.89 14.17
C LEU A 207 14.47 -5.19 15.00
N ALA A 208 13.53 -6.10 14.72
CA ALA A 208 13.33 -7.30 15.52
C ALA A 208 14.36 -8.39 15.21
N SER A 209 15.21 -8.69 16.19
CA SER A 209 16.28 -9.70 16.11
C SER A 209 15.80 -11.16 16.14
N ASN A 210 14.49 -11.41 16.06
CA ASN A 210 13.90 -12.74 16.27
C ASN A 210 12.91 -13.16 15.16
N LEU A 211 12.86 -12.42 14.05
CA LEU A 211 12.04 -12.79 12.90
C LEU A 211 12.66 -13.94 12.10
N VAL A 212 13.99 -14.04 12.10
CA VAL A 212 14.78 -15.17 11.58
C VAL A 212 15.88 -15.52 12.58
N SER A 213 16.36 -16.77 12.59
CA SER A 213 17.30 -17.27 13.61
C SER A 213 18.69 -16.64 13.56
N ASP A 214 19.08 -16.12 12.40
CA ASP A 214 20.43 -15.64 12.12
C ASP A 214 20.45 -14.10 11.96
N ASP A 215 19.59 -13.39 12.69
CA ASP A 215 19.57 -11.92 12.77
C ASP A 215 20.24 -11.39 14.05
N ASN A 216 21.53 -11.05 13.96
CA ASN A 216 22.38 -10.75 15.12
C ASN A 216 23.12 -9.41 15.03
N ASN A 217 22.90 -8.62 13.96
CA ASN A 217 23.65 -7.40 13.71
C ASN A 217 23.14 -6.18 14.52
N GLY A 218 21.94 -6.27 15.11
CA GLY A 218 21.32 -5.20 15.89
C GLY A 218 20.94 -3.96 15.08
N VAL A 219 20.76 -4.10 13.75
CA VAL A 219 20.31 -3.02 12.86
C VAL A 219 19.00 -3.39 12.17
N ALA A 220 18.34 -2.40 11.55
CA ALA A 220 17.13 -2.67 10.80
C ALA A 220 17.43 -3.43 9.50
N ASP A 221 16.80 -4.58 9.33
CA ASP A 221 16.89 -5.43 8.15
C ASP A 221 15.57 -5.45 7.37
N VAL A 222 15.64 -5.80 6.08
CA VAL A 222 14.45 -5.98 5.24
C VAL A 222 14.05 -7.44 5.25
N PHE A 223 12.79 -7.69 5.57
CA PHE A 223 12.18 -9.01 5.60
C PHE A 223 11.07 -9.11 4.56
N VAL A 224 10.80 -10.34 4.11
CA VAL A 224 9.65 -10.69 3.28
C VAL A 224 8.90 -11.82 3.97
N ARG A 225 7.62 -11.59 4.27
CA ARG A 225 6.68 -12.62 4.73
C ARG A 225 5.88 -13.14 3.54
N ASP A 226 6.00 -14.43 3.26
CA ASP A 226 5.06 -15.22 2.47
C ASP A 226 4.03 -15.79 3.46
N TRP A 227 2.95 -15.03 3.68
CA TRP A 227 1.98 -15.34 4.74
C TRP A 227 1.07 -16.52 4.36
N VAL A 228 1.00 -16.85 3.06
CA VAL A 228 0.27 -18.02 2.56
C VAL A 228 1.00 -19.31 2.94
N ASN A 229 2.32 -19.31 2.85
CA ASN A 229 3.16 -20.46 3.20
C ASN A 229 3.74 -20.40 4.62
N GLY A 230 3.45 -19.34 5.38
CA GLY A 230 3.91 -19.16 6.75
C GLY A 230 5.43 -18.97 6.89
N ARG A 231 6.07 -18.33 5.90
CA ARG A 231 7.54 -18.18 5.87
C ARG A 231 8.01 -16.73 5.87
N THR A 232 9.03 -16.44 6.64
CA THR A 232 9.72 -15.14 6.77
C THR A 232 11.17 -15.31 6.34
N TYR A 233 11.60 -14.46 5.40
CA TYR A 233 12.95 -14.46 4.88
C TYR A 233 13.56 -13.07 5.07
N ARG A 234 14.86 -13.00 5.38
CA ARG A 234 15.60 -11.74 5.26
C ARG A 234 16.00 -11.54 3.80
N ALA A 235 15.69 -10.37 3.25
CA ALA A 235 16.03 -9.98 1.89
C ALA A 235 17.28 -9.09 1.81
N SER A 236 17.66 -8.41 2.91
CA SER A 236 18.89 -7.61 3.03
C SER A 236 20.14 -8.45 3.27
N GLU A 237 20.31 -9.52 2.49
CA GLU A 237 21.50 -10.36 2.53
C GLU A 237 22.50 -9.96 1.44
N SER A 238 23.78 -10.05 1.75
CA SER A 238 24.85 -10.07 0.74
C SER A 238 24.67 -11.25 -0.22
N ALA A 239 25.31 -11.20 -1.39
CA ALA A 239 25.25 -12.28 -2.39
C ALA A 239 25.73 -13.66 -1.86
N SER A 240 26.39 -13.70 -0.69
CA SER A 240 26.81 -14.92 0.00
C SER A 240 25.86 -15.36 1.12
N GLY A 241 24.69 -14.72 1.29
CA GLY A 241 23.72 -15.00 2.37
C GLY A 241 24.12 -14.42 3.73
N ALA A 242 25.18 -13.61 3.80
CA ALA A 242 25.61 -12.95 5.03
C ALA A 242 24.87 -11.62 5.21
N GLU A 243 24.62 -11.22 6.46
CA GLU A 243 24.03 -9.95 6.85
C GLU A 243 24.62 -8.73 6.15
N ALA A 244 23.77 -7.80 5.72
CA ALA A 244 24.23 -6.46 5.37
C ALA A 244 24.77 -5.75 6.63
N ASN A 245 25.83 -4.96 6.45
CA ASN A 245 26.55 -4.29 7.54
C ASN A 245 26.01 -2.89 7.89
N GLY A 246 24.80 -2.55 7.41
CA GLY A 246 24.16 -1.27 7.62
C GLY A 246 22.64 -1.37 7.44
N ALA A 247 21.91 -0.38 7.96
CA ALA A 247 20.44 -0.38 7.94
C ALA A 247 19.90 -0.41 6.50
N SER A 248 18.92 -1.27 6.24
CA SER A 248 18.15 -1.32 5.00
C SER A 248 16.71 -0.86 5.27
N GLY A 249 16.15 -0.02 4.39
CA GLY A 249 14.82 0.58 4.57
C GLY A 249 14.07 0.78 3.27
N THR A 250 12.78 1.14 3.36
CA THR A 250 11.86 1.40 2.23
C THR A 250 11.81 0.26 1.20
N PRO A 251 11.39 -0.95 1.59
CA PRO A 251 11.27 -2.06 0.65
C PRO A 251 10.18 -1.78 -0.38
N ALA A 252 10.41 -2.25 -1.61
CA ALA A 252 9.39 -2.33 -2.66
C ALA A 252 9.40 -3.74 -3.21
N ILE A 253 8.23 -4.38 -3.29
CA ILE A 253 8.07 -5.68 -3.94
C ILE A 253 7.12 -5.52 -5.14
N SER A 254 7.59 -5.90 -6.33
CA SER A 254 6.76 -6.05 -7.51
C SER A 254 6.43 -7.52 -7.75
N GLY A 255 5.35 -7.77 -8.49
CA GLY A 255 5.10 -9.08 -9.11
C GLY A 255 6.00 -9.32 -10.31
#